data_AF-A0A9E0X4F4-F1
#
_entry.id   AF-A0A9E0X4F4-F1
#
_cell.length_a   1.000
_cell.length_b   1.000
_cell.length_c   1.000
_cell.angle_alpha   90.00
_cell.angle_beta   90.00
_cell.angle_gamma   90.00
#
_symmetry.space_group_name_H-M   'P 1'
#
loop_
_entity.id
_entity.type
_entity.pdbx_description
1 polymer ?
#
loop_
_entity_poly.entity_id
_entity_poly.type
_entity_poly.pdbx_seq_one_letter_code
_entity_poly.pdbx_strand_id
1 'polypeptide(L)'
;MSNYALRLPESLKQAAKRIAAADDTTMTQFFVVAIAEKISAMETADFFARRAQHADASAAQAAWDKVGTQAPVLEDRWEDG
;
A
#
# COMPACT_ATOMS: atom_id res chain seq x y z
N MET A 1 1.67 -18.37 -19.87
CA MET A 1 1.93 -18.40 -18.42
C MET A 1 3.04 -19.41 -18.16
N SER A 2 4.13 -19.00 -17.52
CA SER A 2 5.14 -19.93 -17.02
C SER A 2 4.57 -20.62 -15.78
N ASN A 3 4.62 -21.95 -15.72
CA ASN A 3 4.11 -22.72 -14.58
C ASN A 3 5.26 -22.96 -13.60
N TYR A 4 5.25 -22.28 -12.46
CA TYR A 4 6.23 -22.49 -11.39
C TYR A 4 5.63 -23.39 -10.32
N ALA A 5 6.19 -24.59 -10.16
CA ALA A 5 5.73 -25.55 -9.16
C ALA A 5 6.14 -25.11 -7.75
N LEU A 6 5.21 -24.50 -7.01
CA LEU A 6 5.41 -24.06 -5.63
C LEU A 6 5.19 -25.22 -4.65
N ARG A 7 6.18 -25.53 -3.82
CA ARG A 7 6.01 -26.44 -2.67
C ARG A 7 5.68 -25.63 -1.42
N LEU A 8 4.48 -25.83 -0.88
CA LEU A 8 4.01 -25.16 0.33
C LEU A 8 3.85 -26.17 1.48
N PRO A 9 4.15 -25.77 2.73
CA PRO A 9 3.66 -26.47 3.91
C PRO A 9 2.14 -26.64 3.87
N GLU A 10 1.64 -27.76 4.39
CA GLU A 10 0.21 -28.10 4.32
C GLU A 10 -0.67 -27.03 4.99
N SER A 11 -0.24 -26.46 6.12
CA SER A 11 -0.96 -25.37 6.80
C SER A 11 -1.17 -24.14 5.91
N LEU A 12 -0.15 -23.73 5.15
CA LEU A 12 -0.23 -22.60 4.22
C LEU A 12 -1.15 -22.91 3.04
N LYS A 13 -1.08 -24.13 2.50
CA LYS A 13 -1.96 -24.57 1.42
C LYS A 13 -3.42 -24.54 1.84
N GLN A 14 -3.74 -25.00 3.06
CA GLN A 14 -5.10 -24.98 3.59
C GLN A 14 -5.60 -23.56 3.83
N ALA A 15 -4.75 -22.68 4.36
CA ALA A 15 -5.09 -21.27 4.52
C ALA A 15 -5.38 -20.59 3.18
N ALA A 16 -4.52 -20.78 2.18
CA ALA A 16 -4.70 -20.21 0.84
C ALA A 16 -5.98 -20.71 0.17
N LYS A 17 -6.30 -22.01 0.28
CA LYS A 17 -7.56 -22.56 -0.21
C LYS A 17 -8.79 -21.91 0.43
N ARG A 18 -8.78 -21.75 1.76
CA ARG A 18 -9.90 -21.16 2.50
C ARG A 18 -10.14 -19.70 2.10
N ILE A 19 -9.07 -18.92 1.95
CA ILE A 19 -9.17 -17.50 1.56
C ILE A 19 -9.63 -17.39 0.11
N ALA A 20 -9.00 -18.14 -0.81
CA ALA A 20 -9.40 -18.12 -2.21
C ALA A 20 -10.88 -18.50 -2.41
N ALA A 21 -11.37 -19.51 -1.67
CA ALA A 21 -12.78 -19.90 -1.70
C ALA A 21 -13.73 -18.84 -1.11
N ALA A 22 -13.30 -18.07 -0.11
CA ALA A 22 -14.11 -16.99 0.46
C ALA A 22 -14.30 -15.83 -0.53
N ASP A 23 -13.30 -15.60 -1.40
CA ASP A 23 -13.30 -14.54 -2.42
C ASP A 23 -13.70 -15.06 -3.81
N ASP A 24 -14.29 -16.26 -3.91
CA ASP A 24 -14.69 -16.95 -5.15
C ASP A 24 -13.60 -16.94 -6.25
N THR A 25 -12.36 -17.16 -5.85
CA THR A 25 -11.18 -17.14 -6.72
C THR A 25 -10.38 -18.44 -6.66
N THR A 26 -9.48 -18.64 -7.62
CA THR A 26 -8.56 -19.78 -7.59
C THR A 26 -7.34 -19.47 -6.72
N MET A 27 -6.73 -20.51 -6.15
CA MET A 27 -5.52 -20.38 -5.33
C MET A 27 -4.36 -19.72 -6.11
N THR A 28 -4.25 -19.99 -7.42
CA THR A 28 -3.25 -19.36 -8.29
C THR A 28 -3.50 -17.86 -8.44
N GLN A 29 -4.75 -17.45 -8.69
CA GLN A 29 -5.10 -16.03 -8.79
C GLN A 29 -4.86 -15.31 -7.46
N PHE A 30 -5.25 -15.93 -6.34
CA PHE A 30 -4.93 -15.44 -5.00
C PHE A 30 -3.42 -15.22 -4.81
N PHE A 31 -2.58 -16.19 -5.19
CA PHE A 31 -1.12 -16.03 -5.07
C PHE A 31 -0.56 -14.94 -5.97
N VAL A 32 -1.07 -14.79 -7.20
CA VAL A 32 -0.62 -13.72 -8.10
C VAL A 32 -0.89 -12.35 -7.47
N VAL A 33 -2.09 -12.15 -6.92
CA VAL A 33 -2.45 -10.90 -6.23
C VAL A 33 -1.59 -10.69 -4.99
N ALA A 34 -1.47 -11.70 -4.12
CA ALA A 34 -0.67 -11.60 -2.89
C ALA A 34 0.81 -11.30 -3.18
N ILE A 35 1.38 -11.84 -4.27
CA ILE A 35 2.74 -11.53 -4.71
C ILE A 35 2.83 -10.07 -5.17
N ALA A 36 1.88 -9.61 -5.99
CA ALA A 36 1.85 -8.23 -6.46
C ALA A 36 1.73 -7.24 -5.29
N GLU A 37 0.85 -7.52 -4.32
CA GLU A 37 0.71 -6.74 -3.09
C GLU A 37 1.99 -6.71 -2.27
N LYS A 38 2.66 -7.86 -2.09
CA LYS A 38 3.91 -7.93 -1.33
C LYS A 38 5.02 -7.13 -2.00
N ILE A 39 5.14 -7.21 -3.33
CA ILE A 39 6.09 -6.41 -4.12
C ILE A 39 5.78 -4.93 -3.93
N SER A 40 4.52 -4.52 -4.14
CA SER A 40 4.09 -3.13 -4.00
C SER A 40 4.40 -2.57 -2.59
N ALA A 41 4.14 -3.35 -1.54
CA ALA A 41 4.44 -2.95 -0.18
C ALA A 41 5.96 -2.78 0.05
N MET A 42 6.78 -3.70 -0.48
CA MET A 42 8.24 -3.61 -0.35
C MET A 42 8.83 -2.43 -1.12
N GLU A 43 8.40 -2.21 -2.36
CA GLU A 43 8.84 -1.08 -3.19
C GLU A 43 8.40 0.26 -2.60
N THR A 44 7.19 0.33 -2.06
CA THR A 44 6.67 1.53 -1.39
C THR A 44 7.48 1.86 -0.14
N ALA A 45 7.80 0.85 0.69
CA ALA A 45 8.65 1.04 1.85
C ALA A 45 10.04 1.55 1.48
N ASP A 46 10.66 0.97 0.44
CA ASP A 46 11.96 1.41 -0.07
C ASP A 46 11.91 2.85 -0.63
N PHE A 47 10.85 3.18 -1.38
CA PHE A 47 10.63 4.54 -1.87
C PHE A 47 10.60 5.55 -0.73
N PHE A 48 9.83 5.31 0.33
CA PHE A 48 9.76 6.22 1.47
C PHE A 48 11.08 6.30 2.23
N ALA A 49 11.80 5.18 2.38
CA ALA A 49 13.13 5.18 3.00
C ALA A 49 14.11 6.08 2.23
N ARG A 50 14.16 5.97 0.89
CA ARG A 50 14.98 6.84 0.03
C ARG A 50 14.52 8.29 0.08
N ARG A 51 13.21 8.54 0.01
CA ARG A 51 12.62 9.89 0.08
C ARG A 51 12.98 10.58 1.40
N ALA A 52 12.95 9.84 2.51
CA ALA A 52 13.22 10.35 3.86
C ALA A 52 14.67 10.79 4.04
N GLN A 53 15.64 10.21 3.31
CA GLN A 53 17.05 10.65 3.34
C GLN A 53 17.22 12.10 2.84
N HIS A 54 16.26 12.59 2.05
CA HIS A 54 16.24 13.95 1.54
C HIS A 54 15.18 14.82 2.23
N ALA A 55 14.60 14.36 3.35
CA ALA A 55 13.63 15.13 4.10
C ALA A 55 14.33 16.24 4.91
N ASP A 56 13.79 17.45 4.82
CA ASP A 56 14.21 18.58 5.65
C ASP A 56 12.98 19.11 6.39
N ALA A 57 12.91 18.81 7.68
CA ALA A 57 11.81 19.23 8.53
C ALA A 57 11.73 20.76 8.68
N SER A 58 12.87 21.45 8.63
CA SER A 58 12.91 22.91 8.73
C SER A 58 12.38 23.56 7.45
N ALA A 59 12.74 23.04 6.28
CA ALA A 59 12.19 23.48 5.00
C ALA A 59 10.69 23.19 4.89
N ALA A 60 10.24 22.04 5.40
CA ALA A 60 8.82 21.70 5.49
C ALA A 60 8.06 22.68 6.39
N GLN A 61 8.58 22.98 7.59
CA GLN A 61 7.97 23.95 8.50
C GLN A 61 7.95 25.36 7.89
N ALA A 62 9.05 25.81 7.28
CA ALA A 62 9.12 27.11 6.62
C ALA A 62 8.15 27.22 5.43
N ALA A 63 7.83 26.11 4.76
CA ALA A 63 6.77 26.06 3.76
C ALA A 63 5.38 26.12 4.41
N TRP A 64 5.18 25.41 5.53
CA TRP A 64 3.94 25.43 6.30
C TRP A 64 3.62 26.81 6.89
N ASP A 65 4.62 27.52 7.39
CA ASP A 65 4.47 28.86 7.97
C ASP A 65 4.03 29.93 6.95
N LYS A 66 4.12 29.62 5.64
CA LYS A 66 3.58 30.49 4.57
C LYS A 66 2.08 30.36 4.42
N VAL A 67 1.47 29.29 4.95
CA VAL A 67 0.02 29.11 4.92
C VAL A 67 -0.60 30.21 5.79
N GLY A 68 -1.49 31.01 5.20
CA GLY A 68 -2.17 32.08 5.91
C GLY A 68 -3.10 31.55 7.00
N THR A 69 -3.33 32.33 8.04
CA THR A 69 -4.28 32.02 9.12
C THR A 69 -5.73 32.40 8.80
N GLN A 70 -6.01 32.71 7.53
CA GLN A 70 -7.35 33.07 7.08
C GLN A 70 -8.27 31.85 7.19
N ALA A 71 -9.55 32.11 7.47
CA ALA A 71 -10.54 31.05 7.41
C ALA A 71 -10.56 30.43 6.00
N PRO A 72 -10.71 29.11 5.87
CA PRO A 72 -10.93 28.47 4.58
C PRO A 72 -12.04 29.19 3.82
N VAL A 73 -11.89 29.36 2.51
CA VAL A 73 -13.00 29.88 1.70
C VAL A 73 -14.17 28.90 1.73
N LEU A 74 -15.37 29.38 1.38
CA LEU A 74 -16.60 28.56 1.39
C LEU A 74 -16.42 27.21 0.68
N GLU A 75 -15.63 27.20 -0.40
CA GLU A 75 -15.34 26.04 -1.26
C GLU A 75 -14.13 25.19 -0.79
N ASP A 76 -13.32 25.66 0.16
CA ASP A 76 -12.20 24.91 0.76
C ASP A 76 -12.66 23.99 1.90
N ARG A 77 -13.97 23.98 2.21
CA ARG A 77 -14.52 23.08 3.21
C ARG A 77 -14.58 21.68 2.65
N TRP A 78 -13.86 20.77 3.30
CA TRP A 78 -14.11 19.34 3.16
C TRP A 78 -15.49 19.05 3.74
N GLU A 79 -16.48 18.80 2.88
CA GLU A 79 -17.77 18.30 3.34
C GLU A 79 -17.55 16.85 3.80
N ASP A 80 -17.73 16.60 5.09
CA ASP A 80 -17.67 15.25 5.66
C ASP A 80 -18.64 14.35 4.87
N GLY A 81 -18.10 13.35 4.18
CA GLY A 81 -18.85 12.29 3.51
C GLY A 81 -19.13 11.13 4.46
#